data_AF-A0A2S7T0Q4-F1
#
_entry.id   AF-A0A2S7T0Q4-F1
#
_cell.length_a   1.000
_cell.length_b   1.000
_cell.length_c   1.000
_cell.angle_alpha   90.00
_cell.angle_beta   90.00
_cell.angle_gamma   90.00
#
_symmetry.space_group_name_H-M   'P 1'
#
loop_
_entity.id
_entity.type
_entity.pdbx_description
1 polymer ?
#
loop_
_entity_poly.entity_id
_entity_poly.type
_entity_poly.pdbx_seq_one_letter_code
_entity_poly.pdbx_strand_id
1 'polypeptide(L)'
;MMPINKCYNNGKNTRKTDFNAANSTEKLQKENDRLRKLLKEALLEVQNLNERLNKYEKPNDGYNKSRTVIAKIVFLITKADNTLRSSETIPLLQIREPSIVNKQVSLEKYVSAFLNTAMKHVRLIPYKLKGVKGKLLLYS
;
A
#
# COMPACT_ATOMS: atom_id res chain seq x y z
N MET A 1 48.32 -28.32 75.53
CA MET A 1 47.81 -28.48 74.15
C MET A 1 47.59 -27.09 73.56
N MET A 2 48.33 -26.79 72.49
CA MET A 2 48.25 -25.55 71.70
C MET A 2 47.33 -25.76 70.46
N PRO A 3 47.03 -24.72 69.64
CA PRO A 3 45.67 -24.25 69.33
C PRO A 3 45.21 -24.55 67.89
N ILE A 4 43.93 -24.29 67.53
CA ILE A 4 43.55 -24.15 66.11
C ILE A 4 42.59 -22.97 65.91
N ASN A 5 43.14 -21.96 65.23
CA ASN A 5 42.48 -20.83 64.60
C ASN A 5 41.36 -21.27 63.64
N LYS A 6 40.21 -20.58 63.67
CA LYS A 6 39.36 -20.41 62.50
C LYS A 6 38.96 -18.95 62.34
N CYS A 7 39.85 -18.18 61.71
CA CYS A 7 39.45 -17.00 60.95
C CYS A 7 39.03 -17.49 59.56
N TYR A 8 37.76 -17.33 59.16
CA TYR A 8 37.36 -17.45 57.76
C TYR A 8 36.83 -16.11 57.24
N ASN A 9 37.61 -15.57 56.29
CA ASN A 9 37.33 -14.41 55.48
C ASN A 9 36.09 -14.63 54.61
N ASN A 10 34.94 -14.02 54.92
CA ASN A 10 33.74 -14.06 54.06
C ASN A 10 33.28 -12.70 53.50
N GLY A 11 34.04 -11.62 53.72
CA GLY A 11 33.57 -10.26 53.37
C GLY A 11 33.80 -9.77 51.93
N LYS A 12 34.51 -10.51 51.07
CA LYS A 12 34.98 -9.97 49.76
C LYS A 12 34.25 -10.50 48.52
N ASN A 13 33.46 -11.57 48.62
CA ASN A 13 32.79 -12.16 47.45
C ASN A 13 31.41 -11.55 47.14
N THR A 14 30.65 -11.14 48.16
CA THR A 14 29.28 -10.62 48.00
C THR A 14 29.23 -9.31 47.21
N ARG A 15 30.17 -8.38 47.45
CA ARG A 15 30.21 -7.09 46.72
C ARG A 15 30.49 -7.22 45.22
N LYS A 16 31.24 -8.24 44.79
CA LYS A 16 31.54 -8.46 43.35
C LYS A 16 30.35 -9.04 42.60
N THR A 17 29.57 -9.92 43.24
CA THR A 17 28.35 -10.48 42.67
C THR A 17 27.26 -9.43 42.51
N ASP A 18 27.08 -8.54 43.49
CA ASP A 18 26.05 -7.49 43.43
C ASP A 18 26.37 -6.44 42.35
N PHE A 19 27.66 -6.09 42.18
CA PHE A 19 28.12 -5.15 41.15
C PHE A 19 28.00 -5.73 39.73
N ASN A 20 28.23 -7.02 39.55
CA ASN A 20 28.04 -7.71 38.27
C ASN A 20 26.54 -7.87 37.92
N ALA A 21 25.69 -8.14 38.91
CA ALA A 21 24.25 -8.20 38.73
C ALA A 21 23.68 -6.83 38.33
N ALA A 22 24.08 -5.75 39.01
CA ALA A 22 23.68 -4.38 38.70
C ALA A 22 24.11 -3.94 37.28
N ASN A 23 25.35 -4.25 36.89
CA ASN A 23 25.84 -4.00 35.53
C ASN A 23 25.08 -4.80 34.46
N SER A 24 24.68 -6.04 34.78
CA SER A 24 23.88 -6.87 33.88
C SER A 24 22.48 -6.29 33.67
N THR A 25 21.81 -5.89 34.77
CA THR A 25 20.49 -5.24 34.69
C THR A 25 20.53 -3.91 33.96
N GLU A 26 21.58 -3.10 34.14
CA GLU A 26 21.73 -1.83 33.43
C GLU A 26 21.95 -2.03 31.92
N LYS A 27 22.74 -3.05 31.53
CA LYS A 27 22.92 -3.44 30.12
C LYS A 27 21.60 -3.90 29.50
N LEU A 28 20.86 -4.78 30.20
CA LEU A 28 19.55 -5.25 29.75
C LEU A 28 18.54 -4.11 29.61
N GLN A 29 18.58 -3.12 30.51
CA GLN A 29 17.73 -1.94 30.43
C GLN A 29 18.07 -1.08 29.20
N LYS A 30 19.36 -0.80 28.98
CA LYS A 30 19.84 -0.07 27.79
C LYS A 30 19.47 -0.76 26.49
N GLU A 31 19.56 -2.09 26.46
CA GLU A 31 19.18 -2.88 25.29
C GLU A 31 17.66 -2.87 25.07
N ASN A 32 16.86 -2.97 26.13
CA ASN A 32 15.40 -2.79 26.06
C ASN A 32 15.03 -1.41 25.52
N ASP A 33 15.67 -0.35 26.00
CA ASP A 33 15.40 1.02 25.55
C ASP A 33 15.80 1.21 24.08
N ARG A 34 16.91 0.60 23.66
CA ARG A 34 17.32 0.58 22.24
C ARG A 34 16.31 -0.17 21.37
N LEU A 35 15.85 -1.35 21.81
CA LEU A 35 14.85 -2.14 21.08
C LEU A 35 13.51 -1.40 20.98
N ARG A 36 13.07 -0.75 22.07
CA ARG A 36 11.86 0.09 22.06
C ARG A 36 11.98 1.27 21.10
N LYS A 37 13.15 1.90 21.01
CA LYS A 37 13.42 2.98 20.06
C LYS A 37 13.33 2.48 18.62
N LEU A 38 14.00 1.37 18.31
CA LEU A 38 13.95 0.75 16.97
C LEU A 38 12.54 0.33 16.59
N LEU A 39 11.79 -0.24 17.53
CA LEU A 39 10.39 -0.62 17.31
C LEU A 39 9.53 0.61 16.97
N LYS A 40 9.73 1.72 17.69
CA LYS A 40 9.02 2.97 17.44
C LYS A 40 9.34 3.54 16.05
N GLU A 41 10.62 3.52 15.66
CA GLU A 41 11.06 3.96 14.33
C GLU A 41 10.46 3.10 13.22
N ALA A 42 10.50 1.77 13.37
CA ALA A 42 9.90 0.83 12.41
C ALA A 42 8.39 1.02 12.28
N LEU A 43 7.67 1.20 13.40
CA LEU A 43 6.22 1.46 13.36
C LEU A 43 5.89 2.77 12.65
N LEU A 44 6.69 3.82 12.85
CA LEU A 44 6.53 5.09 12.16
C LEU A 44 6.76 4.95 10.65
N GLU A 45 7.78 4.18 10.25
CA GLU A 45 8.05 3.90 8.84
C GLU A 45 6.91 3.11 8.19
N VAL A 46 6.40 2.08 8.87
CA VAL A 46 5.23 1.31 8.40
C VAL A 46 4.01 2.22 8.23
N GLN A 47 3.75 3.12 9.17
CA GLN A 47 2.66 4.11 9.04
C GLN A 47 2.84 5.02 7.82
N ASN A 48 4.04 5.58 7.64
CA ASN A 48 4.33 6.45 6.50
C ASN A 48 4.21 5.70 5.16
N LEU A 49 4.70 4.47 5.09
CA LEU A 49 4.55 3.62 3.91
C LEU A 49 3.08 3.32 3.60
N ASN A 50 2.28 3.02 4.62
CA ASN A 50 0.84 2.81 4.47
C ASN A 50 0.12 4.07 3.97
N GLU A 51 0.48 5.25 4.47
CA GLU A 51 -0.09 6.51 3.99
C GLU A 51 0.28 6.78 2.52
N ARG A 52 1.54 6.57 2.16
CA ARG A 52 2.01 6.71 0.77
C ARG A 52 1.31 5.73 -0.16
N LEU A 53 1.15 4.48 0.28
CA LEU A 53 0.45 3.45 -0.48
C LEU A 53 -1.03 3.82 -0.67
N ASN A 54 -1.71 4.26 0.40
CA ASN A 54 -3.11 4.68 0.33
C ASN A 54 -3.30 5.87 -0.61
N LYS A 55 -2.40 6.88 -0.57
CA LYS A 55 -2.41 8.00 -1.53
C LYS A 55 -2.19 7.55 -2.97
N TYR A 56 -1.33 6.56 -3.19
CA TYR A 56 -1.06 5.99 -4.51
C TYR A 56 -2.24 5.18 -5.06
N GLU A 57 -2.93 4.42 -4.21
CA GLU A 57 -4.08 3.57 -4.57
C GLU A 57 -5.36 4.38 -4.76
N LYS A 58 -5.56 5.40 -3.92
CA LYS A 58 -6.75 6.27 -3.88
C LYS A 58 -6.34 7.74 -4.01
N PRO A 59 -5.94 8.18 -5.22
CA PRO A 59 -5.68 9.59 -5.46
C PRO A 59 -6.93 10.45 -5.20
N ASN A 60 -6.73 11.74 -4.91
CA ASN A 60 -7.77 12.67 -4.45
C ASN A 60 -8.87 12.98 -5.48
N ASP A 61 -8.82 12.41 -6.68
CA ASP A 61 -9.83 12.58 -7.73
C ASP A 61 -10.98 11.56 -7.65
N GLY A 62 -10.94 10.65 -6.67
CA GLY A 62 -11.94 9.58 -6.48
C GLY A 62 -11.65 8.32 -7.30
N TYR A 63 -10.52 8.27 -7.99
CA TYR A 63 -10.03 7.07 -8.64
C TYR A 63 -9.54 6.06 -7.60
N ASN A 64 -9.72 4.77 -7.88
CA ASN A 64 -9.24 3.72 -6.99
C ASN A 64 -8.66 2.57 -7.82
N LYS A 65 -7.35 2.33 -7.66
CA LYS A 65 -6.59 1.31 -8.39
C LYS A 65 -7.01 -0.12 -8.08
N SER A 66 -7.62 -0.37 -6.93
CA SER A 66 -8.15 -1.70 -6.55
C SER A 66 -9.47 -2.05 -7.25
N ARG A 67 -10.13 -1.09 -7.91
CA ARG A 67 -11.40 -1.33 -8.61
C ARG A 67 -11.23 -2.25 -9.82
N THR A 68 -12.33 -2.90 -10.22
CA THR A 68 -12.37 -3.71 -11.44
C THR A 68 -12.08 -2.85 -12.68
N VAL A 69 -11.58 -3.49 -13.75
CA VAL A 69 -11.28 -2.81 -15.03
C VAL A 69 -12.49 -2.07 -15.59
N ILE A 70 -13.69 -2.66 -15.47
CA ILE A 70 -14.96 -2.01 -15.85
C ILE A 70 -15.16 -0.72 -15.06
N ALA A 71 -15.02 -0.76 -13.73
CA ALA A 71 -15.21 0.41 -12.89
C ALA A 71 -14.16 1.51 -13.15
N LYS A 72 -12.92 1.12 -13.49
CA LYS A 72 -11.87 2.06 -13.92
C LYS A 72 -12.25 2.73 -15.24
N ILE A 73 -12.67 1.96 -16.25
CA ILE A 73 -13.11 2.49 -17.55
C ILE A 73 -14.31 3.43 -17.40
N VAL A 74 -15.32 3.02 -16.64
CA VAL A 74 -16.51 3.85 -16.37
C VAL A 74 -16.12 5.15 -15.67
N PHE A 75 -15.22 5.09 -14.67
CA PHE A 75 -14.73 6.30 -14.00
C PHE A 75 -14.04 7.26 -14.98
N LEU A 76 -13.18 6.76 -15.88
CA LEU A 76 -12.50 7.60 -16.86
C LEU A 76 -13.48 8.28 -17.81
N ILE A 77 -14.53 7.57 -18.25
CA ILE A 77 -15.57 8.13 -19.11
C ILE A 77 -16.41 9.16 -18.35
N THR A 78 -16.71 8.90 -17.07
CA THR A 78 -17.52 9.82 -16.23
C THR A 78 -16.76 11.09 -15.88
N LYS A 79 -15.43 11.00 -15.72
CA LYS A 79 -14.57 12.15 -15.44
C LYS A 79 -14.16 12.92 -16.68
N ALA A 80 -14.41 12.39 -17.87
CA ALA A 80 -14.25 13.16 -19.09
C ALA A 80 -15.41 14.16 -19.19
N ASP A 81 -15.11 15.43 -19.43
CA ASP A 81 -16.12 16.49 -19.59
C ASP A 81 -16.97 16.33 -20.87
N ASN A 82 -16.67 15.31 -21.68
CA ASN A 82 -17.24 15.05 -22.99
C ASN A 82 -17.48 13.56 -23.21
N THR A 83 -18.43 13.25 -24.11
CA THR A 83 -18.71 11.88 -24.51
C THR A 83 -17.51 11.26 -25.22
N LEU A 84 -17.03 10.12 -24.72
CA LEU A 84 -15.85 9.45 -25.30
C LEU A 84 -16.25 8.32 -26.24
N ARG A 85 -15.43 8.12 -27.28
CA ARG A 85 -15.40 6.90 -28.10
C ARG A 85 -14.51 5.85 -27.45
N SER A 86 -14.69 4.60 -27.85
CA SER A 86 -13.80 3.50 -27.43
C SER A 86 -12.33 3.80 -27.71
N SER A 87 -12.03 4.38 -28.87
CA SER A 87 -10.67 4.78 -29.26
C SER A 87 -10.07 5.88 -28.39
N GLU A 88 -10.90 6.77 -27.85
CA GLU A 88 -10.48 7.88 -26.98
C GLU A 88 -10.33 7.42 -25.52
N THR A 89 -11.03 6.36 -25.13
CA THR A 89 -10.93 5.76 -23.79
C THR A 89 -9.60 5.01 -23.59
N ILE A 90 -9.07 4.42 -24.67
CA ILE A 90 -7.81 3.65 -24.67
C ILE A 90 -6.60 4.46 -24.17
N PRO A 91 -6.27 5.64 -24.74
CA PRO A 91 -5.12 6.42 -24.29
C PRO A 91 -5.27 6.89 -22.82
N LEU A 92 -6.49 7.20 -22.37
CA LEU A 92 -6.73 7.55 -20.97
C LEU A 92 -6.44 6.37 -20.03
N LEU A 93 -6.83 5.16 -20.44
CA LEU A 93 -6.54 3.94 -19.69
C LEU A 93 -5.04 3.62 -19.70
N GLN A 94 -4.33 3.88 -20.80
CA GLN A 94 -2.88 3.71 -20.91
C GLN A 94 -2.11 4.59 -19.92
N ILE A 95 -2.47 5.87 -19.83
CA ILE A 95 -1.82 6.83 -18.93
C ILE A 95 -2.03 6.42 -17.46
N ARG A 96 -3.24 5.96 -17.12
CA ARG A 96 -3.63 5.65 -15.74
C ARG A 96 -3.23 4.25 -15.28
N GLU A 97 -3.23 3.27 -16.18
CA GLU A 97 -3.04 1.84 -15.88
C GLU A 97 -2.13 1.17 -16.93
N PRO A 98 -0.86 1.62 -17.04
CA PRO A 98 0.07 1.08 -18.05
C PRO A 98 0.30 -0.43 -17.90
N SER A 99 0.21 -0.95 -16.67
CA SER A 99 0.40 -2.37 -16.34
C SER A 99 -0.70 -3.28 -16.91
N ILE A 100 -1.92 -2.77 -17.09
CA ILE A 100 -3.03 -3.52 -17.70
C ILE A 100 -2.82 -3.57 -19.21
N VAL A 101 -2.37 -2.46 -19.79
CA VAL A 101 -2.20 -2.32 -21.23
C VAL A 101 -1.06 -3.18 -21.76
N ASN A 102 0.11 -3.14 -21.10
CA ASN A 102 1.31 -3.84 -21.57
C ASN A 102 1.16 -5.37 -21.59
N LYS A 103 0.10 -5.91 -20.98
CA LYS A 103 -0.17 -7.36 -20.94
C LYS A 103 -1.05 -7.84 -22.09
N GLN A 104 -1.60 -6.95 -22.92
CA GLN A 104 -2.62 -7.31 -23.90
C GLN A 104 -2.09 -7.22 -25.34
N VAL A 105 -2.33 -8.28 -26.12
CA VAL A 105 -1.94 -8.36 -27.54
C VAL A 105 -2.76 -7.39 -28.40
N SER A 106 -4.04 -7.20 -28.07
CA SER A 106 -4.91 -6.23 -28.75
C SER A 106 -5.73 -5.47 -27.71
N LEU A 107 -5.27 -4.26 -27.41
CA LEU A 107 -5.89 -3.40 -26.40
C LEU A 107 -7.31 -2.98 -26.80
N GLU A 108 -7.54 -2.75 -28.08
CA GLU A 108 -8.86 -2.39 -28.61
C GLU A 108 -9.90 -3.49 -28.36
N LYS A 109 -9.55 -4.75 -28.65
CA LYS A 109 -10.43 -5.90 -28.37
C LYS A 109 -10.68 -6.06 -26.87
N TYR A 110 -9.63 -5.91 -26.08
CA TYR A 110 -9.71 -6.00 -24.62
C TYR A 110 -10.67 -4.94 -24.05
N VAL A 111 -10.45 -3.66 -24.36
CA VAL A 111 -11.31 -2.56 -23.89
C VAL A 111 -12.74 -2.70 -24.41
N SER A 112 -12.92 -3.09 -25.68
CA SER A 112 -14.26 -3.28 -26.27
C SER A 112 -15.09 -4.33 -25.52
N ALA A 113 -14.48 -5.42 -25.04
CA ALA A 113 -15.18 -6.43 -24.25
C ALA A 113 -15.73 -5.86 -22.92
N PHE A 114 -14.94 -5.03 -22.23
CA PHE A 114 -15.39 -4.39 -20.99
C PHE A 114 -16.43 -3.31 -21.23
N LEU A 115 -16.31 -2.54 -22.31
CA LEU A 115 -17.32 -1.55 -22.69
C LEU A 115 -18.67 -2.22 -23.00
N ASN A 116 -18.65 -3.34 -23.74
CA ASN A 116 -19.86 -4.12 -23.99
C ASN A 116 -20.49 -4.64 -22.69
N THR A 117 -19.67 -5.10 -21.76
CA THR A 117 -20.12 -5.55 -20.45
C THR A 117 -20.71 -4.40 -19.63
N ALA A 118 -20.07 -3.22 -19.65
CA ALA A 118 -20.56 -2.02 -18.97
C ALA A 118 -21.92 -1.57 -19.52
N MET A 119 -22.08 -1.59 -20.85
CA MET A 119 -23.35 -1.28 -21.51
C MET A 119 -24.44 -2.30 -21.17
N LYS A 120 -24.11 -3.60 -21.15
CA LYS A 120 -25.06 -4.67 -20.77
C LYS A 120 -25.60 -4.49 -19.35
N HIS A 121 -24.77 -3.99 -18.43
CA HIS A 121 -25.16 -3.71 -17.05
C HIS A 121 -25.61 -2.27 -16.82
N VAL A 122 -25.95 -1.53 -17.88
CA VAL A 122 -26.47 -0.15 -17.82
C VAL A 122 -25.55 0.81 -17.03
N ARG A 123 -24.24 0.53 -17.03
CA ARG A 123 -23.23 1.44 -16.45
C ARG A 123 -22.78 2.51 -17.44
N LEU A 124 -23.01 2.27 -18.73
CA LEU A 124 -22.74 3.18 -19.84
C LEU A 124 -23.89 3.13 -20.83
N ILE A 125 -24.27 4.28 -21.37
CA ILE A 125 -25.31 4.42 -22.39
C ILE A 125 -24.61 4.66 -23.74
N PRO A 126 -24.83 3.79 -24.75
CA PRO A 126 -24.35 4.06 -26.09
C PRO A 126 -25.17 5.16 -26.75
N TYR A 127 -24.52 6.23 -27.17
CA TYR A 127 -25.10 7.32 -27.93
C TYR A 127 -24.58 7.32 -29.37
N LYS A 128 -25.49 7.42 -30.35
CA LYS A 128 -25.13 7.43 -31.78
C LYS A 128 -25.40 8.82 -32.35
N LEU A 129 -24.33 9.56 -32.66
CA LEU A 129 -24.45 10.84 -33.36
C LEU A 129 -24.60 10.63 -34.87
N LYS A 130 -25.56 11.31 -35.50
CA LYS A 130 -25.80 11.23 -36.95
C LYS A 130 -24.57 11.77 -37.70
N GLY A 131 -24.08 11.01 -38.68
CA GLY A 131 -22.90 11.39 -39.49
C GLY A 131 -21.53 11.01 -38.90
N VAL A 132 -21.47 10.49 -37.67
CA VAL A 132 -20.21 10.04 -37.04
C VAL A 132 -20.13 8.52 -37.03
N LYS A 133 -18.98 7.98 -37.45
CA LYS A 133 -18.69 6.54 -37.39
C LYS A 133 -18.27 6.15 -35.96
N GLY A 134 -19.02 5.25 -35.35
CA GLY A 134 -18.77 4.74 -33.98
C GLY A 134 -19.86 5.12 -32.99
N LYS A 135 -19.86 4.46 -31.82
CA LYS A 135 -20.75 4.78 -30.69
C LYS A 135 -20.00 5.66 -29.70
N LEU A 136 -20.63 6.73 -29.25
CA LEU A 136 -20.21 7.54 -28.12
C LEU A 136 -20.73 6.91 -26.82
N LEU A 137 -20.02 7.12 -25.72
CA LEU A 137 -20.36 6.55 -24.42
C LEU A 137 -20.73 7.67 -23.46
N LEU A 138 -21.90 7.54 -22.85
CA LEU A 138 -22.40 8.39 -21.77
C LEU A 138 -22.45 7.58 -20.47
N TYR A 139 -22.27 8.25 -19.33
CA TYR A 139 -22.59 7.65 -18.03
C TYR A 139 -24.11 7.64 -17.84
N SER A 140 -24.65 6.57 -17.24
CA SER A 140 -26.09 6.42 -16.96
C SER A 140 -26.50 7.07 -15.64
#